data_AF-A0AAN8TZU1-F1
#
_entry.id   AF-A0AAN8TZU1-F1
#
_cell.length_a   1.000
_cell.length_b   1.000
_cell.length_c   1.000
_cell.angle_alpha   90.00
_cell.angle_beta   90.00
_cell.angle_gamma   90.00
#
_symmetry.space_group_name_H-M   'P 1'
#
loop_
_entity.id
_entity.type
_entity.pdbx_description
1 polymer ?
#
loop_
_entity_poly.entity_id
_entity_poly.type
_entity_poly.pdbx_seq_one_letter_code
_entity_poly.pdbx_strand_id
1 'polypeptide(L)'
;MILLLVIACATFYASILIKRCMDFDPTITSYPDIRDRAFGTSGRILVSIFMTLELYLVATGFLILAGDNLHNLLADVDFEFWGLGIGGKQSFVLIVALVILPTVLLKSMSILAYVLASAVLASLVIIGSIFWATTYDGIDFHKSGVVVNWGGIPTSFSLYALCYYDHLVFPTLYTSMNK
;
A
#
# COMPACT_ATOMS: atom_id res chain seq x y z
N MET A 1 1.54 12.74 -14.77
CA MET A 1 1.05 11.74 -15.74
C MET A 1 2.18 10.95 -16.40
N ILE A 2 3.19 11.60 -17.01
CA ILE A 2 4.32 10.88 -17.64
C ILE A 2 5.02 9.91 -16.66
N LEU A 3 5.29 10.37 -15.43
CA LEU A 3 5.96 9.56 -14.41
C LEU A 3 5.16 8.32 -13.99
N LEU A 4 3.82 8.43 -13.90
CA LEU A 4 2.93 7.29 -13.65
C LEU A 4 3.01 6.25 -14.77
N LEU A 5 2.99 6.69 -16.03
CA LEU A 5 3.08 5.79 -17.19
C LEU A 5 4.43 5.08 -17.22
N VAL A 6 5.52 5.77 -16.92
CA VAL A 6 6.87 5.17 -16.86
C VAL A 6 6.93 4.11 -15.77
N ILE A 7 6.45 4.41 -14.56
CA ILE A 7 6.41 3.43 -13.46
C ILE A 7 5.52 2.24 -13.84
N ALA A 8 4.33 2.48 -14.39
CA ALA A 8 3.41 1.41 -14.81
C ALA A 8 4.03 0.50 -15.87
N CYS A 9 4.71 1.04 -16.88
CA CYS A 9 5.41 0.24 -17.89
C CYS A 9 6.56 -0.58 -17.27
N ALA A 10 7.32 0.01 -16.34
CA ALA A 10 8.43 -0.66 -15.68
C ALA A 10 7.94 -1.82 -14.78
N THR A 11 6.90 -1.59 -13.97
CA THR A 11 6.33 -2.64 -13.12
C THR A 11 5.64 -3.73 -13.93
N PHE A 12 4.95 -3.37 -15.02
CA PHE A 12 4.36 -4.35 -15.94
C PHE A 12 5.43 -5.25 -16.57
N TYR A 13 6.54 -4.66 -17.03
CA TYR A 13 7.67 -5.43 -17.55
C TYR A 13 8.28 -6.36 -16.49
N ALA A 14 8.44 -5.87 -15.26
CA ALA A 14 8.92 -6.67 -14.14
C ALA A 14 8.00 -7.87 -13.84
N SER A 15 6.68 -7.67 -13.81
CA SER A 15 5.71 -8.75 -13.61
C SER A 15 5.75 -9.81 -14.70
N ILE A 16 5.91 -9.41 -15.98
CA ILE A 16 6.07 -10.35 -17.09
C ILE A 16 7.37 -11.16 -16.93
N LEU A 17 8.46 -10.50 -16.54
CA LEU A 17 9.74 -11.17 -16.35
C LEU A 17 9.66 -12.19 -15.22
N ILE A 18 9.06 -11.82 -14.08
CA ILE A 18 8.82 -12.71 -12.93
C ILE A 18 7.99 -13.92 -13.37
N LYS A 19 6.90 -13.70 -14.12
CA LYS A 19 6.08 -14.79 -14.65
C LYS A 19 6.90 -15.75 -15.52
N ARG A 20 7.70 -15.23 -16.45
CA ARG A 20 8.59 -16.05 -17.29
C ARG A 20 9.60 -16.86 -16.47
N CYS A 21 10.14 -16.29 -15.38
CA CYS A 21 11.04 -17.02 -14.49
C CYS A 21 10.32 -18.18 -13.80
N MET A 22 9.08 -17.98 -13.34
CA MET A 22 8.27 -19.03 -12.71
C MET A 22 7.84 -20.12 -13.71
N ASP A 23 7.52 -19.74 -14.95
CA ASP A 23 7.17 -20.68 -16.02
C ASP A 23 8.38 -21.52 -16.47
N PHE A 24 9.61 -20.99 -16.34
CA PHE A 24 10.85 -21.69 -16.71
C PHE A 24 11.29 -22.73 -15.68
N ASP A 25 11.10 -22.45 -14.38
CA ASP A 25 11.48 -23.36 -13.30
C ASP A 25 10.33 -23.50 -12.30
N PRO A 26 9.59 -24.63 -12.32
CA PRO A 26 8.42 -24.84 -11.47
C PRO A 26 8.78 -25.00 -9.98
N THR A 27 10.07 -25.09 -9.62
CA THR A 27 10.51 -25.09 -8.22
C THR A 27 10.47 -23.69 -7.59
N ILE A 28 10.37 -22.64 -8.40
CA ILE A 28 10.29 -21.25 -7.95
C ILE A 28 8.85 -20.94 -7.53
N THR A 29 8.65 -20.73 -6.23
CA THR A 29 7.31 -20.41 -5.68
C THR A 29 7.24 -19.03 -5.06
N SER A 30 8.38 -18.43 -4.72
CA SER A 30 8.47 -17.12 -4.09
C SER A 30 9.51 -16.22 -4.75
N TYR A 31 9.39 -14.90 -4.56
CA TYR A 31 10.35 -13.93 -5.10
C TYR A 31 11.79 -14.14 -4.57
N PRO A 32 12.01 -14.51 -3.28
CA PRO A 32 13.33 -14.90 -2.80
C PRO A 32 13.95 -16.09 -3.54
N ASP A 33 13.16 -17.06 -4.00
CA ASP A 33 13.67 -18.23 -4.73
C ASP A 33 14.23 -17.84 -6.12
N ILE A 34 13.58 -16.87 -6.78
CA ILE A 34 14.11 -16.28 -8.04
C ILE A 34 15.51 -15.69 -7.80
N ARG A 35 15.70 -15.01 -6.66
CA ARG A 35 16.98 -14.38 -6.32
C ARG A 35 18.02 -15.39 -5.85
N ASP A 36 17.60 -16.46 -5.19
CA ASP A 36 18.47 -17.60 -4.87
C ASP A 36 19.02 -18.22 -6.16
N ARG A 37 18.17 -18.40 -7.17
CA ARG A 37 18.58 -19.01 -8.43
C ARG A 37 19.52 -18.14 -9.26
N ALA A 38 19.39 -16.81 -9.16
CA ALA A 38 20.19 -15.85 -9.91
C ALA A 38 21.50 -15.46 -9.22
N PHE A 39 21.50 -15.33 -7.89
CA PHE A 39 22.62 -14.77 -7.10
C PHE A 39 23.11 -15.70 -5.99
N GLY A 40 22.52 -16.89 -5.85
CA GLY A 40 22.79 -17.82 -4.76
C GLY A 40 22.18 -17.40 -3.42
N THR A 41 22.55 -18.13 -2.37
CA THR A 41 21.98 -17.98 -1.02
C THR A 41 22.16 -16.58 -0.42
N SER A 42 23.28 -15.91 -0.72
CA SER A 42 23.49 -14.53 -0.29
C SER A 42 22.46 -13.57 -0.87
N GLY A 43 22.09 -13.74 -2.15
CA GLY A 43 21.05 -12.94 -2.79
C GLY A 43 19.65 -13.21 -2.23
N ARG A 44 19.36 -14.47 -1.90
CA ARG A 44 18.12 -14.88 -1.23
C ARG A 44 17.95 -14.22 0.14
N ILE A 45 18.99 -14.24 0.97
CA ILE A 45 18.96 -13.62 2.30
C ILE A 45 18.76 -12.10 2.17
N LEU A 46 19.54 -11.46 1.30
CA LEU A 46 19.48 -10.02 1.11
C LEU A 46 18.07 -9.56 0.67
N VAL A 47 17.49 -10.19 -0.35
CA VAL A 47 16.15 -9.81 -0.83
C VAL A 47 15.07 -10.10 0.22
N SER A 48 15.22 -11.17 1.00
CA SER A 48 14.23 -11.52 2.04
C SER A 48 14.22 -10.46 3.15
N ILE A 49 15.39 -9.96 3.54
CA ILE A 49 15.53 -8.85 4.50
C ILE A 49 14.87 -7.59 3.94
N PHE A 50 15.20 -7.20 2.70
CA PHE A 50 14.60 -6.02 2.08
C PHE A 50 13.09 -6.12 1.96
N MET A 51 12.55 -7.26 1.50
CA MET A 51 11.11 -7.47 1.36
C MET A 51 10.38 -7.40 2.71
N THR A 52 11.00 -7.93 3.77
CA THR A 52 10.43 -7.86 5.13
C THR A 52 10.44 -6.43 5.67
N LEU A 53 11.56 -5.72 5.50
CA LEU A 53 11.68 -4.31 5.90
C LEU A 53 10.69 -3.44 5.13
N GLU A 54 10.55 -3.67 3.83
CA GLU A 54 9.62 -2.95 2.98
C GLU A 54 8.17 -3.15 3.42
N LEU A 55 7.75 -4.41 3.64
CA LEU A 55 6.40 -4.70 4.12
C LEU A 55 6.12 -4.05 5.49
N TYR A 56 7.12 -4.05 6.38
CA TYR A 56 7.03 -3.39 7.68
C TYR A 56 6.87 -1.86 7.57
N LEU A 57 7.68 -1.22 6.71
CA LEU A 57 7.61 0.22 6.48
C LEU A 57 6.29 0.63 5.84
N VAL A 58 5.79 -0.15 4.86
CA VAL A 58 4.50 0.08 4.21
C VAL A 58 3.36 -0.05 5.21
N ALA A 59 3.34 -1.11 6.03
CA ALA A 59 2.33 -1.30 7.06
C ALA A 59 2.32 -0.16 8.08
N THR A 60 3.51 0.27 8.53
CA THR A 60 3.66 1.40 9.44
C THR A 60 3.16 2.70 8.81
N GLY A 61 3.47 2.93 7.53
CA GLY A 61 3.00 4.09 6.78
C GLY A 61 1.47 4.16 6.68
N PHE A 62 0.80 3.03 6.39
CA PHE A 62 -0.67 2.96 6.38
C PHE A 62 -1.28 3.22 7.76
N LEU A 63 -0.64 2.73 8.81
CA LEU A 63 -1.10 2.92 10.19
C LEU A 63 -1.03 4.39 10.60
N ILE A 64 0.08 5.07 10.28
CA ILE A 64 0.22 6.52 10.47
C ILE A 64 -0.82 7.26 9.65
N LEU A 65 -0.98 6.92 8.37
CA LEU A 65 -1.95 7.56 7.50
C LEU A 65 -3.38 7.41 8.03
N ALA A 66 -3.76 6.23 8.52
CA ALA A 66 -5.07 6.00 9.12
C ALA A 66 -5.26 6.82 10.41
N GLY A 67 -4.25 6.88 11.26
CA GLY A 67 -4.27 7.72 12.47
C GLY A 67 -4.41 9.21 12.15
N ASP A 68 -3.67 9.70 11.14
CA ASP A 68 -3.72 11.09 10.67
C ASP A 68 -5.09 11.43 10.08
N ASN A 69 -5.67 10.54 9.27
CA ASN A 69 -7.02 10.72 8.72
C ASN A 69 -8.07 10.75 9.83
N LEU A 70 -7.98 9.85 10.81
CA LEU A 70 -8.91 9.80 11.93
C LEU A 70 -8.80 11.06 12.81
N HIS A 71 -7.57 11.52 13.08
CA HIS A 71 -7.34 12.78 13.80
C HIS A 71 -7.95 13.98 13.08
N ASN A 72 -7.79 14.07 11.75
CA ASN A 72 -8.37 15.16 10.96
C ASN A 72 -9.91 15.11 10.91
N LEU A 73 -10.50 13.91 10.91
CA LEU A 73 -11.96 13.73 10.95
C LEU A 73 -12.57 14.04 12.32
N LEU A 74 -11.82 13.76 13.40
CA LEU A 74 -12.25 13.93 14.79
C LEU A 74 -11.59 15.14 15.46
N ALA A 75 -11.09 16.11 14.69
CA ALA A 75 -10.39 17.28 15.21
C ALA A 75 -11.23 18.13 16.18
N ASP A 76 -12.56 17.94 16.18
CA ASP A 76 -13.51 18.60 17.08
C ASP A 76 -13.76 17.83 18.40
N VAL A 77 -13.18 16.63 18.54
CA VAL A 77 -13.32 15.79 19.74
C VAL A 77 -11.99 15.79 20.48
N ASP A 78 -11.81 16.77 21.37
CA ASP A 78 -10.69 16.78 22.32
C ASP A 78 -10.83 15.57 23.26
N PHE A 79 -10.07 14.52 22.99
CA PHE A 79 -9.98 13.36 23.88
C PHE A 79 -9.01 13.68 25.02
N GLU A 80 -9.50 14.37 26.06
CA GLU A 80 -8.83 14.39 27.36
C GLU A 80 -8.92 12.99 27.98
N PHE A 81 -7.99 12.10 27.61
CA PHE A 81 -7.85 10.81 28.28
C PHE A 81 -6.99 11.00 29.54
N TRP A 82 -7.66 11.08 30.69
CA TRP A 82 -7.05 10.95 32.02
C TRP A 82 -6.00 12.03 32.39
N GLY A 83 -6.20 13.30 32.02
CA GLY A 83 -5.36 14.43 32.50
C GLY A 83 -3.88 14.38 32.13
N LEU A 84 -3.47 13.46 31.25
CA LEU A 84 -2.14 13.38 30.66
C LEU A 84 -2.27 13.73 29.19
N GLY A 85 -1.83 14.95 28.82
CA GLY A 85 -1.78 15.44 27.45
C GLY A 85 -0.78 14.64 26.61
N ILE A 86 -1.15 13.42 26.24
CA ILE A 86 -0.49 12.64 25.21
C ILE A 86 -0.99 13.22 23.88
N GLY A 87 -0.09 13.79 23.07
CA GLY A 87 -0.46 14.51 21.85
C GLY A 87 -1.44 13.71 20.99
N GLY A 88 -2.63 14.27 20.74
CA GLY A 88 -3.79 13.54 20.20
C GLY A 88 -3.50 12.71 18.94
N LYS A 89 -2.55 13.14 18.11
CA LYS A 89 -2.11 12.39 16.93
C LYS A 89 -1.57 10.98 17.24
N GLN A 90 -0.79 10.82 18.31
CA GLN A 90 -0.18 9.53 18.68
C GLN A 90 -1.19 8.56 19.29
N SER A 91 -2.21 9.07 19.99
CA SER A 91 -3.28 8.22 20.56
C SER A 91 -4.17 7.64 19.46
N PHE A 92 -4.53 8.41 18.42
CA PHE A 92 -5.30 7.88 17.29
C PHE A 92 -4.56 6.78 16.52
N VAL A 93 -3.26 6.96 16.28
CA VAL A 93 -2.38 5.92 15.69
C VAL A 93 -2.41 4.64 16.53
N LEU A 94 -2.32 4.76 17.86
CA LEU A 94 -2.34 3.62 18.78
C LEU A 94 -3.71 2.93 18.86
N ILE A 95 -4.81 3.70 18.81
CA ILE A 95 -6.17 3.17 18.74
C ILE A 95 -6.38 2.38 17.45
N VAL A 96 -5.97 2.94 16.31
CA VAL A 96 -6.06 2.24 15.02
C VAL A 96 -5.22 0.96 15.03
N ALA A 97 -4.01 0.99 15.59
CA ALA A 97 -3.18 -0.20 15.77
C ALA A 97 -3.92 -1.29 16.57
N LEU A 98 -4.55 -0.91 17.67
CA LEU A 98 -5.28 -1.83 18.55
C LEU A 98 -6.51 -2.44 17.87
N VAL A 99 -7.19 -1.69 17.00
CA VAL A 99 -8.35 -2.16 16.22
C VAL A 99 -7.92 -3.13 15.11
N ILE A 100 -6.79 -2.86 14.45
CA ILE A 100 -6.27 -3.70 13.35
C ILE A 100 -5.60 -4.97 13.88
N LEU A 101 -4.96 -4.90 15.05
CA LEU A 101 -4.25 -6.03 15.67
C LEU A 101 -5.07 -7.35 15.72
N PRO A 102 -6.34 -7.37 16.19
CA PRO A 102 -7.14 -8.59 16.17
C PRO A 102 -7.43 -9.09 14.75
N THR A 103 -7.54 -8.20 13.77
CA THR A 103 -7.74 -8.57 12.36
C THR A 103 -6.51 -9.30 11.79
N VAL A 104 -5.30 -8.92 12.20
CA VAL A 104 -4.04 -9.57 11.77
C VAL A 104 -3.89 -10.98 12.37
N LEU A 105 -4.48 -11.23 13.54
CA LEU A 105 -4.50 -12.57 14.15
C LEU A 105 -5.52 -13.53 13.50
N LEU A 106 -6.47 -13.00 12.71
CA LEU A 106 -7.46 -13.82 12.02
C LEU A 106 -6.85 -14.48 10.78
N LYS A 107 -6.44 -15.75 10.94
CA LYS A 107 -5.79 -16.55 9.90
C LYS A 107 -6.75 -17.11 8.83
N SER A 108 -7.99 -16.63 8.78
CA SER A 108 -9.01 -17.15 7.85
C SER A 108 -8.98 -16.40 6.52
N MET A 109 -8.64 -17.11 5.45
CA MET A 109 -8.64 -16.57 4.07
C MET A 109 -10.01 -16.03 3.65
N SER A 110 -11.10 -16.60 4.16
CA SER A 110 -12.47 -16.13 3.86
C SER A 110 -12.76 -14.76 4.47
N ILE A 111 -12.29 -14.49 5.69
CA ILE A 111 -12.47 -13.19 6.35
C ILE A 111 -11.69 -12.11 5.60
N LEU A 112 -10.47 -12.44 5.18
CA LEU A 112 -9.64 -11.55 4.37
C LEU A 112 -10.33 -11.19 3.05
N ALA A 113 -10.94 -12.17 2.36
CA ALA A 113 -11.69 -11.92 1.14
C ALA A 113 -12.88 -10.96 1.34
N TYR A 114 -13.63 -11.11 2.44
CA TYR A 114 -14.72 -10.17 2.77
C TYR A 114 -14.21 -8.76 3.08
N VAL A 115 -13.09 -8.63 3.80
CA VAL A 115 -12.46 -7.32 4.09
C VAL A 115 -11.96 -6.66 2.80
N LEU A 116 -11.39 -7.42 1.87
CA LEU A 116 -11.00 -6.89 0.56
C LEU A 116 -12.23 -6.44 -0.25
N ALA A 117 -13.31 -7.22 -0.24
CA ALA A 117 -14.55 -6.84 -0.93
C ALA A 117 -15.16 -5.55 -0.37
N SER A 118 -15.17 -5.37 0.96
CA SER A 118 -15.65 -4.13 1.58
C SER A 118 -14.75 -2.94 1.27
N ALA A 119 -13.42 -3.14 1.21
CA ALA A 119 -12.47 -2.11 0.81
C ALA A 119 -12.69 -1.63 -0.64
N VAL A 120 -13.00 -2.55 -1.56
CA VAL A 120 -13.36 -2.21 -2.95
C VAL A 120 -14.67 -1.44 -3.00
N LEU A 121 -15.68 -1.85 -2.24
CA LEU A 121 -16.95 -1.11 -2.19
C LEU A 121 -16.75 0.31 -1.62
N ALA A 122 -15.99 0.44 -0.54
CA ALA A 122 -15.68 1.73 0.07
C ALA A 122 -14.93 2.65 -0.91
N SER A 123 -13.97 2.12 -1.67
CA SER A 123 -13.25 2.93 -2.67
C SER A 123 -14.15 3.39 -3.81
N LEU A 124 -15.08 2.56 -4.29
CA LEU A 124 -16.08 2.96 -5.29
C LEU A 124 -16.98 4.09 -4.78
N VAL A 125 -17.43 4.00 -3.52
CA VAL A 125 -18.24 5.06 -2.90
C VAL A 125 -17.45 6.37 -2.84
N ILE A 126 -16.19 6.34 -2.40
CA ILE A 126 -15.33 7.54 -2.34
C ILE A 126 -15.15 8.16 -3.74
N ILE A 127 -14.84 7.34 -4.75
CA ILE A 127 -14.69 7.80 -6.14
C ILE A 127 -15.99 8.43 -6.65
N GLY A 128 -17.13 7.79 -6.38
CA GLY A 128 -18.46 8.32 -6.73
C GLY A 128 -18.74 9.66 -6.05
N SER A 129 -18.43 9.80 -4.77
CA SER A 129 -18.59 11.05 -4.01
C SER A 129 -17.71 12.17 -4.57
N ILE A 130 -16.45 11.88 -4.89
CA ILE A 130 -15.54 12.86 -5.51
C ILE A 130 -16.10 13.30 -6.87
N PHE A 131 -16.52 12.34 -7.71
CA PHE A 131 -17.08 12.63 -9.03
C PHE A 131 -18.34 13.51 -8.95
N TRP A 132 -19.22 13.22 -7.99
CA TRP A 132 -20.40 14.02 -7.73
C TRP A 132 -20.04 15.45 -7.29
N ALA A 133 -19.13 15.58 -6.32
CA ALA A 133 -18.68 16.88 -5.81
C ALA A 133 -18.00 17.74 -6.89
N THR A 134 -17.22 17.12 -7.78
CA THR A 134 -16.60 17.82 -8.91
C THR A 134 -17.62 18.28 -9.96
N THR A 135 -18.64 17.46 -10.24
CA THR A 135 -19.59 17.74 -11.34
C THR A 135 -20.75 18.63 -10.93
N TYR A 136 -21.30 18.44 -9.73
CA TYR A 136 -22.54 19.09 -9.29
C TYR A 136 -22.32 20.23 -8.29
N ASP A 137 -21.32 20.12 -7.41
CA ASP A 137 -21.00 21.17 -6.41
C ASP A 137 -20.08 22.27 -6.98
N GLY A 138 -19.66 22.15 -8.25
CA GLY A 138 -18.87 23.18 -8.92
C GLY A 138 -17.49 23.41 -8.29
N ILE A 139 -16.96 22.42 -7.56
CA ILE A 139 -15.60 22.45 -7.01
C ILE A 139 -14.64 22.29 -8.20
N ASP A 140 -14.32 23.40 -8.84
CA ASP A 140 -13.35 23.44 -9.91
C ASP A 140 -11.94 23.23 -9.31
N PHE A 141 -11.23 22.21 -9.78
CA PHE A 141 -9.83 21.99 -9.41
C PHE A 141 -8.99 23.08 -10.05
N HIS A 142 -9.00 24.28 -9.45
CA HIS A 142 -8.22 25.40 -9.93
C HIS A 142 -6.74 25.01 -9.85
N LYS A 143 -6.12 24.76 -11.01
CA LYS A 143 -4.69 24.47 -11.13
C LYS A 143 -3.87 25.74 -10.86
N SER A 144 -3.97 26.30 -9.66
CA SER A 144 -3.03 27.31 -9.16
C SER A 144 -1.89 26.58 -8.46
N GLY A 145 -1.02 25.96 -9.24
CA GLY A 145 0.11 25.21 -8.73
C GLY A 145 1.28 25.28 -9.68
N VAL A 146 2.49 25.35 -9.13
CA VAL A 146 3.76 25.27 -9.88
C VAL A 146 3.74 23.98 -10.70
N VAL A 147 3.86 24.11 -12.03
CA VAL A 147 3.74 23.01 -13.00
C VAL A 147 4.77 21.89 -12.75
N VAL A 148 5.94 22.24 -12.20
CA VAL A 148 6.99 21.29 -11.81
C VAL A 148 7.67 21.74 -10.52
N ASN A 149 7.38 21.06 -9.41
CA ASN A 149 8.14 21.20 -8.16
C ASN A 149 9.25 20.14 -8.14
N TRP A 150 10.48 20.52 -8.50
CA TRP A 150 11.65 19.63 -8.52
C TRP A 150 11.93 18.97 -7.15
N GLY A 151 11.66 19.67 -6.05
CA GLY A 151 11.80 19.13 -4.70
C GLY A 151 10.73 18.10 -4.32
N GLY A 152 9.57 18.13 -4.98
CA GLY A 152 8.46 17.19 -4.77
C GLY A 152 8.50 15.95 -5.66
N ILE A 153 9.42 15.90 -6.64
CA ILE A 153 9.56 14.74 -7.55
C ILE A 153 9.89 13.45 -6.80
N PRO A 154 10.86 13.41 -5.86
CA PRO A 154 11.22 12.17 -5.17
C PRO A 154 10.07 11.61 -4.33
N THR A 155 9.35 12.47 -3.62
CA THR A 155 8.18 12.09 -2.81
C THR A 155 7.05 11.59 -3.69
N SER A 156 6.75 12.29 -4.79
CA SER A 156 5.72 11.88 -5.74
C SER A 156 6.07 10.54 -6.39
N PHE A 157 7.34 10.36 -6.79
CA PHE A 157 7.83 9.12 -7.35
C PHE A 157 7.68 7.95 -6.37
N SER A 158 8.06 8.14 -5.11
CA SER A 158 7.91 7.12 -4.07
C SER A 158 6.44 6.73 -3.85
N LEU A 159 5.53 7.69 -3.75
CA LEU A 159 4.10 7.43 -3.60
C LEU A 159 3.54 6.64 -4.79
N TYR A 160 3.90 7.04 -6.01
CA TYR A 160 3.45 6.32 -7.20
C TYR A 160 4.07 4.93 -7.33
N ALA A 161 5.35 4.76 -6.98
CA ALA A 161 6.00 3.46 -6.98
C ALA A 161 5.33 2.50 -5.99
N LEU A 162 4.95 2.98 -4.80
CA LEU A 162 4.18 2.21 -3.81
C LEU A 162 2.82 1.75 -4.36
N CYS A 163 2.12 2.58 -5.13
CA CYS A 163 0.85 2.19 -5.75
C CYS A 163 0.98 1.04 -6.76
N TYR A 164 2.16 0.85 -7.39
CA TYR A 164 2.42 -0.21 -8.36
C TYR A 164 3.31 -1.35 -7.81
N TYR A 165 3.46 -1.43 -6.48
CA TYR A 165 4.35 -2.37 -5.80
C TYR A 165 3.88 -3.85 -5.82
N ASP A 166 2.71 -4.15 -6.37
CA ASP A 166 2.07 -5.47 -6.34
C ASP A 166 2.89 -6.62 -6.98
N HIS A 167 3.85 -6.28 -7.85
CA HIS A 167 4.70 -7.25 -8.54
C HIS A 167 5.53 -8.18 -7.62
N LEU A 168 5.77 -7.78 -6.36
CA LEU A 168 6.51 -8.57 -5.37
C LEU A 168 5.67 -9.63 -4.65
N VAL A 169 4.37 -9.42 -4.55
CA VAL A 169 3.41 -10.41 -4.02
C VAL A 169 2.82 -11.30 -5.13
N PHE A 170 3.02 -10.92 -6.40
CA PHE A 170 2.55 -11.67 -7.57
C PHE A 170 2.94 -13.16 -7.57
N PRO A 171 4.19 -13.60 -7.28
CA PRO A 171 4.53 -15.02 -7.24
C PRO A 171 3.71 -15.83 -6.22
N THR A 172 3.50 -15.25 -5.04
CA THR A 172 2.74 -15.87 -3.95
C THR A 172 1.26 -15.99 -4.33
N LEU A 173 0.69 -14.96 -4.98
CA LEU A 173 -0.67 -15.01 -5.49
C LEU A 173 -0.82 -16.02 -6.63
N TYR A 174 0.11 -16.01 -7.59
CA TYR A 174 0.09 -16.91 -8.75
C TYR A 174 0.14 -18.38 -8.34
N THR A 175 1.01 -18.73 -7.38
CA THR A 175 1.08 -20.09 -6.84
C THR A 175 -0.15 -20.48 -6.02
N SER A 176 -0.78 -19.52 -5.33
CA SER A 176 -2.02 -19.77 -4.58
C SER A 176 -3.23 -20.00 -5.49
N MET A 177 -3.30 -19.37 -6.66
CA MET A 177 -4.41 -19.53 -7.61
C MET A 177 -4.34 -20.83 -8.41
N ASN A 178 -3.15 -21.44 -8.50
CA ASN A 178 -2.91 -22.66 -9.25
C ASN A 178 -3.06 -23.93 -8.38
N LYS A 179 -3.55 -23.79 -7.14
CA LYS A 179 -3.90 -24.86 -6.20
C LYS A 179 -5.40 -24.83 -5.96
#